data_AF-A0A838FPK9-F1
#
_entry.id   AF-A0A838FPK9-F1
#
_cell.length_a   1.000
_cell.length_b   1.000
_cell.length_c   1.000
_cell.angle_alpha   90.00
_cell.angle_beta   90.00
_cell.angle_gamma   90.00
#
_symmetry.space_group_name_H-M   'P 1'
#
loop_
_entity.id
_entity.type
_entity.pdbx_description
1 polymer ?
#
loop_
_entity_poly.entity_id
_entity_poly.type
_entity_poly.pdbx_seq_one_letter_code
_entity_poly.pdbx_strand_id
1 'polypeptide(L)'
;MNLKKFLAELKRRNVYRVAIAYAVVSWLLIQIATQTFPFFDIPNWAVRFVVLLLGLGFPIAVIIAWAFELTPEGIKRTEEVPREQSIPRTTRRKLDFAILGVLVLAVAVLLFDRFRPKPQRDDGRTTEKSIAVLPFENLSRDPENAYFATGVQDEILTRLAKVGDLKVISRTSTQQYQSRPGNLREIAQQLGVAHIVEGSVQRAGDSVRVNVQLINADTDAHLWAETYDRKLAEIFEVQSDIALQIANALEAKLTGRER
;
A
#
# COMPACT_ATOMS: atom_id res chain seq x y z
N MET A 1 -29.86 28.38 -4.60
CA MET A 1 -29.76 27.89 -6.00
C MET A 1 -30.53 26.58 -6.12
N ASN A 2 -31.49 26.49 -7.04
CA ASN A 2 -32.41 25.35 -7.11
C ASN A 2 -31.74 24.19 -7.86
N LEU A 3 -31.28 23.16 -7.16
CA LEU A 3 -30.51 22.02 -7.72
C LEU A 3 -31.24 21.36 -8.90
N LYS A 4 -32.57 21.35 -8.88
CA LYS A 4 -33.43 20.83 -9.96
C LYS A 4 -33.37 21.68 -11.24
N LYS A 5 -33.26 23.02 -11.14
CA LYS A 5 -33.02 23.90 -12.29
C LYS A 5 -31.60 23.71 -12.82
N PHE A 6 -30.60 23.63 -11.94
CA PHE A 6 -29.21 23.41 -12.32
C PHE A 6 -29.01 22.05 -13.03
N LEU A 7 -29.64 20.98 -12.54
CA LEU A 7 -29.66 19.67 -13.18
C LEU A 7 -30.42 19.66 -14.52
N ALA A 8 -31.50 20.45 -14.64
CA ALA A 8 -32.20 20.63 -15.91
C ALA A 8 -31.35 21.40 -16.94
N GLU A 9 -30.60 22.42 -16.49
CA GLU A 9 -29.63 23.18 -17.30
C GLU A 9 -28.49 22.28 -17.79
N LEU A 10 -27.90 21.45 -16.91
CA LEU A 10 -26.85 20.47 -17.24
C LEU A 10 -27.33 19.42 -18.25
N LYS A 11 -28.59 18.98 -18.12
CA LYS A 11 -29.22 18.02 -19.04
C LYS A 11 -29.50 18.63 -20.41
N ARG A 12 -29.84 19.93 -20.46
CA ARG A 12 -30.15 20.66 -21.69
C ARG A 12 -28.91 20.86 -22.58
N ARG A 13 -27.73 21.05 -22.00
CA ARG A 13 -26.46 21.34 -22.72
C ARG A 13 -25.53 20.13 -22.92
N ASN A 14 -26.01 18.90 -22.76
CA ASN A 14 -25.20 17.67 -22.87
C ASN A 14 -23.96 17.58 -21.93
N VAL A 15 -23.83 18.46 -20.92
CA VAL A 15 -22.68 18.51 -20.00
C VAL A 15 -22.50 17.20 -19.24
N TYR A 16 -23.61 16.50 -18.94
CA TYR A 16 -23.58 15.17 -18.32
C TYR A 16 -22.77 14.14 -19.12
N ARG A 17 -22.73 14.23 -20.45
CA ARG A 17 -21.98 13.29 -21.30
C ARG A 17 -20.48 13.50 -21.15
N VAL A 18 -20.05 14.77 -21.10
CA VAL A 18 -18.64 15.11 -20.89
C VAL A 18 -18.22 14.71 -19.49
N ALA A 19 -19.07 14.93 -18.48
CA ALA A 19 -18.80 14.47 -17.12
C ALA A 19 -18.64 12.94 -17.04
N ILE A 20 -19.50 12.18 -17.71
CA ILE A 20 -19.41 10.70 -17.78
C ILE A 20 -18.17 10.27 -18.55
N ALA A 21 -17.91 10.84 -19.73
CA ALA A 21 -16.74 10.51 -20.54
C ALA A 21 -15.43 10.83 -19.80
N TYR A 22 -15.38 11.97 -19.11
CA TYR A 22 -14.25 12.35 -18.27
C TYR A 22 -14.08 11.34 -17.13
N ALA A 23 -15.15 11.00 -16.40
CA ALA A 23 -15.06 10.02 -15.32
C ALA A 23 -14.55 8.66 -15.80
N VAL A 24 -15.01 8.19 -16.97
CA VAL A 24 -14.56 6.93 -17.58
C VAL A 24 -13.10 6.98 -18.00
N VAL A 25 -12.66 8.05 -18.67
CA VAL A 25 -11.27 8.25 -19.09
C VAL A 25 -10.34 8.42 -17.90
N SER A 26 -10.73 9.23 -16.91
CA SER A 26 -9.98 9.39 -15.65
C SER A 26 -9.85 8.08 -14.91
N TRP A 27 -10.92 7.29 -14.83
CA TRP A 27 -10.86 5.96 -14.22
C TRP A 27 -9.87 5.03 -14.94
N LEU A 28 -9.90 5.01 -16.29
CA LEU A 28 -8.97 4.22 -17.10
C LEU A 28 -7.50 4.67 -16.90
N LEU A 29 -7.26 5.98 -16.89
CA LEU A 29 -5.92 6.55 -16.67
C LEU A 29 -5.39 6.20 -15.27
N ILE A 30 -6.24 6.28 -14.24
CA ILE A 30 -5.88 5.88 -12.88
C ILE A 30 -5.49 4.40 -12.88
N GLN A 31 -6.27 3.55 -13.53
CA GLN A 31 -5.99 2.11 -13.56
C GLN A 31 -4.67 1.80 -14.25
N ILE A 32 -4.40 2.40 -15.42
CA ILE A 32 -3.13 2.26 -16.13
C ILE A 32 -1.97 2.70 -15.25
N ALA A 33 -2.09 3.87 -14.60
CA ALA A 33 -1.06 4.38 -13.71
C ALA A 33 -0.81 3.43 -12.53
N THR A 34 -1.87 2.91 -11.89
CA THR A 34 -1.72 1.97 -10.76
C THR A 34 -1.11 0.63 -11.16
N GLN A 35 -1.25 0.21 -12.42
CA GLN A 35 -0.71 -1.07 -12.89
C GLN A 35 0.71 -0.95 -13.43
N THR A 36 1.03 0.14 -14.14
CA THR A 36 2.36 0.32 -14.74
C THR A 36 3.35 1.00 -13.81
N PHE A 37 2.94 1.96 -12.98
CA PHE A 37 3.89 2.74 -12.18
C PHE A 37 4.71 1.88 -11.20
N PRO A 38 4.11 0.91 -10.48
CA PRO A 38 4.88 0.00 -9.63
C PRO A 38 5.89 -0.84 -10.40
N PHE A 39 5.63 -1.16 -11.67
CA PHE A 39 6.56 -1.92 -12.52
C PHE A 39 7.81 -1.11 -12.89
N PHE A 40 7.72 0.22 -12.88
CA PHE A 40 8.83 1.13 -13.17
C PHE A 40 9.49 1.70 -11.91
N ASP A 41 9.24 1.11 -10.73
CA ASP A 41 9.69 1.62 -9.43
C ASP A 41 9.30 3.08 -9.17
N ILE A 42 8.21 3.54 -9.79
CA ILE A 42 7.73 4.91 -9.61
C ILE A 42 7.09 5.02 -8.23
N PRO A 43 7.50 5.99 -7.40
CA PRO A 43 6.97 6.13 -6.05
C PRO A 43 5.46 6.41 -6.01
N ASN A 44 4.79 5.97 -4.93
CA ASN A 44 3.35 6.16 -4.72
C ASN A 44 2.89 7.63 -4.72
N TRP A 45 3.77 8.60 -4.48
CA TRP A 45 3.43 10.02 -4.58
C TRP A 45 3.03 10.42 -6.01
N ALA A 46 3.57 9.77 -7.04
CA ALA A 46 3.26 10.05 -8.44
C ALA A 46 1.84 9.60 -8.80
N VAL A 47 1.41 8.43 -8.33
CA VAL A 47 0.02 7.95 -8.50
C VAL A 47 -0.96 8.93 -7.83
N ARG A 48 -0.64 9.38 -6.60
CA ARG A 48 -1.45 10.38 -5.90
C ARG A 48 -1.53 11.70 -6.66
N PHE A 49 -0.43 12.13 -7.26
CA PHE A 49 -0.39 13.34 -8.08
C PHE A 49 -1.30 13.22 -9.32
N VAL A 50 -1.26 12.09 -10.03
CA VAL A 50 -2.15 11.82 -11.17
C VAL A 50 -3.62 11.87 -10.75
N VAL A 51 -3.98 11.22 -9.64
CA VAL A 51 -5.36 11.24 -9.12
C VAL A 51 -5.81 12.66 -8.76
N LEU A 52 -4.95 13.43 -8.09
CA LEU A 52 -5.23 14.83 -7.73
C LEU A 52 -5.44 15.68 -8.99
N LEU A 53 -4.59 15.54 -10.00
CA LEU A 53 -4.68 16.29 -11.26
C LEU A 53 -5.99 15.97 -12.00
N LEU A 54 -6.38 14.71 -12.07
CA LEU A 54 -7.66 14.29 -12.65
C LEU A 54 -8.87 14.79 -11.84
N GLY A 55 -8.78 14.77 -10.50
CA GLY A 55 -9.83 15.31 -9.64
C GLY A 55 -10.01 16.83 -9.82
N LEU A 56 -8.90 17.57 -9.93
CA LEU A 56 -8.91 19.03 -10.13
C LEU A 56 -9.31 19.43 -11.55
N GLY A 57 -9.01 18.58 -12.53
CA GLY A 57 -9.41 18.75 -13.92
C GLY A 57 -10.91 18.51 -14.16
N PHE A 58 -11.60 17.74 -13.31
CA PHE A 58 -13.03 17.46 -13.46
C PHE A 58 -13.92 18.71 -13.38
N PRO A 59 -13.83 19.57 -12.34
CA PRO A 59 -14.58 20.83 -12.30
C PRO A 59 -14.30 21.72 -13.51
N ILE A 60 -13.05 21.79 -13.96
CA ILE A 60 -12.62 22.58 -15.13
C ILE A 60 -13.26 22.01 -16.40
N ALA A 61 -13.23 20.70 -16.60
CA ALA A 61 -13.85 20.03 -17.74
C ALA A 61 -15.36 20.25 -17.79
N VAL A 62 -16.04 20.22 -16.63
CA VAL A 62 -17.48 20.50 -16.52
C VAL A 62 -17.79 21.96 -16.84
N ILE A 63 -16.96 22.91 -16.37
CA ILE A 63 -17.12 24.35 -16.67
C ILE A 63 -16.89 24.63 -18.15
N ILE A 64 -15.86 24.03 -18.77
CA ILE A 64 -15.58 24.17 -20.20
C ILE A 64 -16.70 23.57 -21.03
N ALA A 65 -17.20 22.38 -20.66
CA ALA A 65 -18.34 21.75 -21.34
C ALA A 65 -19.65 22.55 -21.18
N TRP A 66 -19.78 23.31 -20.10
CA TRP A 66 -20.90 24.22 -19.89
C TRP A 66 -20.77 25.51 -20.72
N ALA A 67 -19.54 25.99 -20.91
CA ALA A 67 -19.20 27.21 -21.65
C ALA A 67 -19.12 27.01 -23.17
N PHE A 68 -18.71 25.83 -23.65
CA PHE A 68 -18.53 25.52 -25.07
C PHE A 68 -19.36 24.29 -25.47
N GLU A 69 -20.33 24.47 -26.36
CA GLU A 69 -21.02 23.34 -26.99
C GLU A 69 -20.07 22.68 -28.00
N LEU A 70 -19.52 21.51 -27.65
CA LEU A 70 -18.72 20.69 -28.56
C LEU A 70 -19.65 20.02 -29.59
N THR A 71 -20.01 20.73 -30.65
CA THR A 71 -20.57 20.14 -31.87
C THR A 71 -19.43 19.67 -32.79
N PRO A 72 -19.65 18.64 -33.63
CA PRO A 72 -18.61 18.05 -34.49
C PRO A 72 -18.00 18.98 -35.56
N GLU A 73 -18.38 20.26 -35.61
CA GLU A 73 -18.06 21.19 -36.69
C GLU A 73 -17.18 22.39 -36.26
N GLY A 74 -16.61 22.37 -35.06
CA GLY A 74 -15.65 23.38 -34.60
C GLY A 74 -16.29 24.64 -33.99
N ILE A 75 -15.43 25.45 -33.36
CA ILE A 75 -15.83 26.63 -32.57
C ILE A 75 -16.52 27.66 -33.46
N LYS A 76 -17.84 27.85 -33.30
CA LYS A 76 -18.57 29.02 -33.84
C LYS A 76 -19.39 29.72 -32.77
N ARG A 77 -19.19 31.04 -32.71
CA ARG A 77 -19.93 32.00 -31.87
C ARG A 77 -21.24 32.33 -32.58
N THR A 78 -22.32 32.38 -31.81
CA THR A 78 -23.74 32.50 -32.19
C THR A 78 -24.07 33.40 -33.38
N GLU A 79 -24.79 32.86 -34.36
CA GLU A 79 -25.72 33.61 -35.23
C GLU A 79 -26.83 32.67 -35.77
N GLU A 80 -28.01 33.25 -35.95
CA GLU A 80 -29.36 32.66 -36.00
C GLU A 80 -29.66 31.86 -37.29
N VAL A 81 -30.14 30.60 -37.19
CA VAL A 81 -30.86 29.90 -38.31
C VAL A 81 -31.90 28.87 -37.78
N PRO A 82 -33.09 28.70 -38.41
CA PRO A 82 -34.31 28.12 -37.82
C PRO A 82 -34.39 26.59 -37.70
N ARG A 83 -35.36 26.16 -36.87
CA ARG A 83 -35.83 24.79 -36.66
C ARG A 83 -36.26 24.13 -37.98
N GLU A 84 -35.42 23.31 -38.60
CA GLU A 84 -35.80 22.15 -39.43
C GLU A 84 -34.55 21.48 -40.02
N GLN A 85 -33.87 20.67 -39.21
CA GLN A 85 -33.15 19.46 -39.63
C GLN A 85 -32.46 18.85 -38.42
N SER A 86 -33.17 17.89 -37.82
CA SER A 86 -32.69 17.07 -36.73
C SER A 86 -31.38 16.37 -37.08
N ILE A 87 -30.36 16.59 -36.26
CA ILE A 87 -29.08 15.89 -36.14
C ILE A 87 -29.18 14.42 -36.60
N PRO A 88 -28.32 13.93 -37.51
CA PRO A 88 -28.36 12.54 -37.97
C PRO A 88 -28.14 11.59 -36.78
N ARG A 89 -29.11 10.69 -36.57
CA ARG A 89 -29.24 9.77 -35.43
C ARG A 89 -28.08 8.75 -35.30
N THR A 90 -27.12 8.74 -36.21
CA THR A 90 -26.07 7.72 -36.37
C THR A 90 -24.84 7.96 -35.48
N THR A 91 -24.39 9.21 -35.33
CA THR A 91 -23.24 9.55 -34.46
C THR A 91 -23.59 9.45 -32.97
N ARG A 92 -24.86 9.72 -32.63
CA ARG A 92 -25.39 9.68 -31.26
C ARG A 92 -25.36 8.28 -30.65
N ARG A 93 -25.61 7.24 -31.45
CA ARG A 93 -25.56 5.83 -31.01
C ARG A 93 -24.12 5.31 -30.85
N LYS A 94 -23.19 5.70 -31.74
CA LYS A 94 -21.80 5.23 -31.69
C LYS A 94 -21.08 5.60 -30.39
N LEU A 95 -21.38 6.78 -29.85
CA LEU A 95 -20.81 7.27 -28.60
C LEU A 95 -21.41 6.56 -27.37
N ASP A 96 -22.70 6.23 -27.39
CA ASP A 96 -23.36 5.43 -26.35
C ASP A 96 -22.79 3.99 -26.31
N PHE A 97 -22.50 3.39 -27.48
CA PHE A 97 -21.83 2.09 -27.58
C PHE A 97 -20.37 2.14 -27.11
N ALA A 98 -19.64 3.23 -27.37
CA ALA A 98 -18.27 3.40 -26.88
C ALA A 98 -18.23 3.49 -25.34
N ILE A 99 -19.14 4.26 -24.74
CA ILE A 99 -19.27 4.36 -23.27
C ILE A 99 -19.61 2.99 -22.67
N LEU A 100 -20.59 2.28 -23.25
CA LEU A 100 -20.98 0.95 -22.78
C LEU A 100 -19.83 -0.06 -22.90
N GLY A 101 -19.08 -0.03 -24.00
CA GLY A 101 -17.92 -0.89 -24.22
C GLY A 101 -16.83 -0.66 -23.17
N VAL A 102 -16.50 0.58 -22.85
CA VAL A 102 -15.52 0.89 -21.79
C VAL A 102 -16.05 0.49 -20.41
N LEU A 103 -17.36 0.66 -20.14
CA LEU A 103 -17.98 0.23 -18.87
C LEU A 103 -17.93 -1.29 -18.69
N VAL A 104 -18.20 -2.05 -19.76
CA VAL A 104 -18.11 -3.52 -19.74
C VAL A 104 -16.67 -3.97 -19.57
N LEU A 105 -15.72 -3.34 -20.27
CA LEU A 105 -14.29 -3.62 -20.10
C LEU A 105 -13.84 -3.30 -18.68
N ALA A 106 -14.32 -2.19 -18.11
CA ALA A 106 -14.03 -1.78 -16.74
C ALA A 106 -14.49 -2.82 -15.71
N VAL A 107 -15.74 -3.27 -15.85
CA VAL A 107 -16.33 -4.30 -15.00
C VAL A 107 -15.61 -5.64 -15.22
N ALA A 108 -15.26 -6.00 -16.46
CA ALA A 108 -14.52 -7.21 -16.76
C ALA A 108 -13.14 -7.22 -16.12
N VAL A 109 -12.39 -6.11 -16.15
CA VAL A 109 -11.08 -6.01 -15.49
C VAL A 109 -11.22 -6.02 -13.97
N LEU A 110 -12.23 -5.36 -13.40
CA LEU A 110 -12.50 -5.40 -11.96
C LEU A 110 -12.90 -6.80 -11.48
N LEU A 111 -13.73 -7.50 -12.26
CA LEU A 111 -14.06 -8.89 -11.98
C LEU A 111 -12.85 -9.79 -12.19
N PHE A 112 -12.03 -9.53 -13.21
CA PHE A 112 -10.79 -10.27 -13.43
C PHE A 112 -9.84 -10.11 -12.24
N ASP A 113 -9.56 -8.91 -11.73
CA ASP A 113 -8.70 -8.74 -10.55
C ASP A 113 -9.31 -9.33 -9.26
N ARG A 114 -10.65 -9.41 -9.15
CA ARG A 114 -11.33 -10.04 -8.01
C ARG A 114 -11.35 -11.57 -8.10
N PHE A 115 -11.31 -12.12 -9.32
CA PHE A 115 -11.31 -13.55 -9.62
C PHE A 115 -9.96 -14.09 -10.08
N ARG A 116 -8.90 -13.26 -10.20
CA ARG A 116 -7.53 -13.75 -10.32
C ARG A 116 -7.30 -14.58 -9.07
N PRO A 117 -7.11 -15.90 -9.18
CA PRO A 117 -6.60 -16.65 -8.04
C PRO A 117 -5.29 -15.96 -7.68
N LYS A 118 -5.24 -15.32 -6.50
CA LYS A 118 -3.95 -14.96 -5.90
C LYS A 118 -3.13 -16.24 -6.03
N PRO A 119 -1.91 -16.20 -6.61
CA PRO A 119 -1.12 -17.40 -6.74
C PRO A 119 -1.08 -18.01 -5.36
N GLN A 120 -1.79 -19.14 -5.22
CA GLN A 120 -1.64 -20.04 -4.12
C GLN A 120 -0.25 -20.59 -4.36
N ARG A 121 0.75 -19.79 -3.95
CA ARG A 121 2.09 -20.28 -3.73
C ARG A 121 1.85 -21.48 -2.84
N ASP A 122 2.28 -22.64 -3.32
CA ASP A 122 2.15 -23.90 -2.63
C ASP A 122 2.21 -23.68 -1.13
N ASP A 123 1.28 -24.29 -0.41
CA ASP A 123 1.38 -24.51 1.03
C ASP A 123 2.60 -25.40 1.34
N GLY A 124 3.80 -24.97 0.90
CA GLY A 124 5.04 -25.17 1.61
C GLY A 124 4.88 -24.41 2.91
N ARG A 125 4.09 -25.02 3.81
CA ARG A 125 3.68 -24.58 5.14
C ARG A 125 4.60 -23.45 5.56
N THR A 126 4.10 -22.22 5.62
CA THR A 126 4.73 -21.20 6.46
C THR A 126 4.87 -21.90 7.80
N THR A 127 6.07 -22.41 8.08
CA THR A 127 6.27 -23.23 9.27
C THR A 127 5.90 -22.30 10.39
N GLU A 128 4.91 -22.65 11.22
CA GLU A 128 4.54 -21.80 12.35
C GLU A 128 5.79 -21.42 13.15
N LYS A 129 6.79 -22.31 13.16
CA LYS A 129 8.16 -22.07 13.61
C LYS A 129 9.01 -21.34 12.57
N SER A 130 8.63 -20.13 12.19
CA SER A 130 9.41 -19.26 11.30
C SER A 130 9.39 -17.81 11.73
N ILE A 131 10.54 -17.16 11.67
CA ILE A 131 10.76 -15.81 12.20
C ILE A 131 11.66 -14.97 11.28
N ALA A 132 11.34 -13.68 11.17
CA ALA A 132 12.21 -12.68 10.58
C ALA A 132 12.50 -11.57 11.60
N VAL A 133 13.72 -11.05 11.60
CA VAL A 133 14.09 -9.89 12.43
C VAL A 133 14.26 -8.69 11.50
N LEU A 134 13.38 -7.70 11.64
CA LEU A 134 13.45 -6.46 10.86
C LEU A 134 14.57 -5.56 11.39
N PRO A 135 15.05 -4.58 10.60
CA PRO A 135 16.05 -3.63 11.06
C PRO A 135 15.59 -2.87 12.30
N PHE A 136 16.37 -2.88 13.38
CA PHE A 136 16.00 -2.17 14.60
C PHE A 136 16.10 -0.66 14.39
N GLU A 137 15.12 0.07 14.89
CA GLU A 137 15.10 1.53 14.80
C GLU A 137 16.14 2.13 15.74
N ASN A 138 16.99 3.04 15.24
CA ASN A 138 17.88 3.82 16.10
C ASN A 138 17.15 5.08 16.60
N LEU A 139 16.81 5.10 17.89
CA LEU A 139 16.19 6.24 18.58
C LEU A 139 17.22 7.13 19.29
N SER A 140 18.51 6.88 19.08
CA SER A 140 19.59 7.70 19.61
C SER A 140 19.72 9.00 18.80
N ARG A 141 20.13 10.09 19.46
CA ARG A 141 20.34 11.40 18.78
C ARG A 141 21.55 11.41 17.86
N ASP A 142 22.51 10.53 18.14
CA ASP A 142 23.77 10.44 17.42
C ASP A 142 23.70 9.33 16.35
N PRO A 143 23.86 9.68 15.06
CA PRO A 143 23.86 8.73 13.94
C PRO A 143 24.93 7.65 14.03
N GLU A 144 26.04 7.89 14.73
CA GLU A 144 27.10 6.90 14.92
C GLU A 144 26.59 5.66 15.70
N ASN A 145 25.50 5.79 16.44
CA ASN A 145 24.85 4.68 17.14
C ASN A 145 23.96 3.80 16.23
N ALA A 146 23.84 4.09 14.94
CA ALA A 146 23.12 3.21 14.00
C ALA A 146 23.77 1.82 13.89
N TYR A 147 25.10 1.76 13.99
CA TYR A 147 25.85 0.49 14.05
C TYR A 147 25.50 -0.34 15.28
N PHE A 148 25.13 0.33 16.38
CA PHE A 148 24.76 -0.34 17.62
C PHE A 148 23.39 -1.02 17.49
N ALA A 149 22.39 -0.32 16.95
CA ALA A 149 21.08 -0.93 16.65
C ALA A 149 21.22 -2.14 15.71
N THR A 150 22.09 -1.99 14.70
CA THR A 150 22.45 -3.05 13.76
C THR A 150 23.11 -4.25 14.45
N GLY A 151 24.08 -4.01 15.34
CA GLY A 151 24.76 -5.08 16.08
C GLY A 151 23.84 -5.86 17.02
N VAL A 152 22.90 -5.16 17.68
CA VAL A 152 21.86 -5.81 18.51
C VAL A 152 20.98 -6.72 17.65
N GLN A 153 20.55 -6.27 16.46
CA GLN A 153 19.77 -7.07 15.53
C GLN A 153 20.53 -8.35 15.09
N ASP A 154 21.81 -8.21 14.70
CA ASP A 154 22.65 -9.32 14.25
C ASP A 154 22.84 -10.39 15.32
N GLU A 155 23.02 -9.98 16.57
CA GLU A 155 23.23 -10.88 17.68
C GLU A 155 21.95 -11.67 18.00
N ILE A 156 20.79 -11.00 18.00
CA ILE A 156 19.48 -11.65 18.17
C ILE A 156 19.26 -12.68 17.05
N LEU A 157 19.50 -12.30 15.80
CA LEU A 157 19.35 -13.18 14.65
C LEU A 157 20.27 -14.41 14.76
N THR A 158 21.53 -14.20 15.14
CA THR A 158 22.53 -15.26 15.33
C THR A 158 22.12 -16.26 16.40
N ARG A 159 21.50 -15.79 17.49
CA ARG A 159 21.02 -16.64 18.58
C ARG A 159 19.76 -17.40 18.19
N LEU A 160 18.81 -16.74 17.54
CA LEU A 160 17.61 -17.40 17.01
C LEU A 160 17.99 -18.49 16.00
N ALA A 161 19.01 -18.28 15.18
CA ALA A 161 19.49 -19.27 14.20
C ALA A 161 20.09 -20.54 14.85
N LYS A 162 20.45 -20.50 16.14
CA LYS A 162 20.89 -21.69 16.90
C LYS A 162 19.72 -22.56 17.37
N VAL A 163 18.49 -22.06 17.29
CA VAL A 163 17.29 -22.83 17.64
C VAL A 163 16.95 -23.76 16.47
N GLY A 164 17.29 -25.05 16.60
CA GLY A 164 17.27 -26.00 15.49
C GLY A 164 15.91 -26.26 14.83
N ASP A 165 14.81 -25.90 15.48
CA ASP A 165 13.44 -26.09 14.98
C ASP A 165 12.83 -24.78 14.45
N LEU A 166 13.62 -23.71 14.34
CA LEU A 166 13.17 -22.38 13.91
C LEU A 166 13.76 -22.01 12.54
N LYS A 167 12.88 -21.77 11.56
CA LYS A 167 13.29 -21.17 10.28
C LYS A 167 13.55 -19.67 10.51
N VAL A 168 14.81 -19.27 10.49
CA VAL A 168 15.23 -17.87 10.65
C VAL A 168 15.63 -17.28 9.30
N ILE A 169 15.05 -16.13 8.95
CA ILE A 169 15.40 -15.39 7.73
C ILE A 169 16.69 -14.62 7.93
N SER A 170 17.56 -14.63 6.91
CA SER A 170 18.84 -13.94 6.96
C SER A 170 18.67 -12.41 7.01
N ARG A 171 19.65 -11.76 7.63
CA ARG A 171 19.71 -10.30 7.71
C ARG A 171 19.68 -9.62 6.34
N THR A 172 20.39 -10.17 5.36
CA THR A 172 20.46 -9.63 4.00
C THR A 172 19.09 -9.58 3.32
N SER A 173 18.22 -10.55 3.61
CA SER A 173 16.85 -10.57 3.09
C SER A 173 15.94 -9.56 3.79
N THR A 174 16.17 -9.25 5.07
CA THR A 174 15.35 -8.29 5.81
C THR A 174 15.84 -6.83 5.70
N GLN A 175 17.09 -6.62 5.27
CA GLN A 175 17.72 -5.30 5.21
C GLN A 175 17.04 -4.31 4.24
N GLN A 176 16.29 -4.80 3.25
CA GLN A 176 15.54 -3.98 2.31
C GLN A 176 14.30 -3.30 2.93
N TYR A 177 13.84 -3.80 4.09
CA TYR A 177 12.65 -3.28 4.76
C TYR A 177 13.00 -2.17 5.75
N GLN A 178 12.03 -1.31 6.01
CA GLN A 178 12.15 -0.25 7.01
C GLN A 178 11.96 -0.83 8.43
N SER A 179 12.49 -0.13 9.43
CA SER A 179 12.35 -0.53 10.84
C SER A 179 10.92 -0.47 11.39
N ARG A 180 10.05 0.32 10.76
CA ARG A 180 8.61 0.41 11.06
C ARG A 180 7.81 0.42 9.77
N PRO A 181 7.59 -0.73 9.15
CA PRO A 181 6.84 -0.82 7.89
C PRO A 181 5.34 -0.64 8.14
N GLY A 182 4.61 -0.16 7.13
CA GLY A 182 3.16 0.01 7.23
C GLY A 182 2.32 -1.26 7.08
N ASN A 183 2.90 -2.37 6.62
CA ASN A 183 2.17 -3.62 6.35
C ASN A 183 3.05 -4.85 6.65
N LEU A 184 3.02 -5.31 7.91
CA LEU A 184 3.80 -6.45 8.37
C LEU A 184 3.39 -7.77 7.70
N ARG A 185 2.09 -7.94 7.44
CA ARG A 185 1.55 -9.15 6.80
C ARG A 185 2.14 -9.36 5.42
N GLU A 186 2.26 -8.30 4.63
CA GLU A 186 2.85 -8.38 3.28
C GLU A 186 4.33 -8.75 3.33
N ILE A 187 5.08 -8.16 4.26
CA ILE A 187 6.51 -8.47 4.46
C ILE A 187 6.69 -9.93 4.87
N ALA A 188 5.89 -10.41 5.82
CA ALA A 188 5.90 -11.80 6.24
C ALA A 188 5.59 -12.77 5.10
N GLN A 189 4.63 -12.44 4.24
CA GLN A 189 4.31 -13.22 3.04
C GLN A 189 5.43 -13.24 2.00
N GLN A 190 6.14 -12.12 1.83
CA GLN A 190 7.30 -12.04 0.94
C GLN A 190 8.48 -12.85 1.47
N LEU A 191 8.70 -12.81 2.79
CA LEU A 191 9.77 -13.55 3.47
C LEU A 191 9.41 -15.03 3.73
N GLY A 192 8.13 -15.39 3.66
CA GLY A 192 7.63 -16.73 3.97
C GLY A 192 7.83 -17.10 5.44
N VAL A 193 7.43 -16.19 6.34
CA VAL A 193 7.47 -16.37 7.80
C VAL A 193 6.11 -16.14 8.46
N ALA A 194 5.89 -16.75 9.62
CA ALA A 194 4.69 -16.56 10.44
C ALA A 194 4.88 -15.45 11.51
N HIS A 195 6.12 -15.20 11.92
CA HIS A 195 6.46 -14.30 13.02
C HIS A 195 7.47 -13.24 12.58
N ILE A 196 7.32 -12.02 13.12
CA ILE A 196 8.26 -10.92 12.92
C ILE A 196 8.72 -10.39 14.27
N VAL A 197 10.02 -10.10 14.37
CA VAL A 197 10.61 -9.34 15.46
C VAL A 197 10.85 -7.91 15.00
N GLU A 198 10.29 -6.98 15.76
CA GLU A 198 10.56 -5.56 15.65
C GLU A 198 11.24 -5.05 16.92
N GLY A 199 11.94 -3.94 16.80
CA GLY A 199 12.57 -3.34 17.96
C GLY A 199 13.16 -1.97 17.70
N SER A 200 13.52 -1.31 18.79
CA SER A 200 14.18 -0.03 18.76
C SER A 200 15.30 0.00 19.79
N VAL A 201 16.37 0.70 19.48
CA VAL A 201 17.52 0.86 20.35
C VAL A 201 17.79 2.34 20.57
N GLN A 202 17.93 2.71 21.83
CA GLN A 202 18.30 4.07 22.23
C GLN A 202 19.52 4.00 23.14
N ARG A 203 20.57 4.73 22.78
CA ARG A 203 21.76 4.92 23.61
C ARG A 203 21.86 6.37 24.04
N ALA A 204 22.11 6.57 25.34
CA ALA A 204 22.35 7.86 25.96
C ALA A 204 23.55 7.74 26.91
N GLY A 205 24.73 8.13 26.41
CA GLY A 205 26.00 7.93 27.11
C GLY A 205 26.26 6.45 27.37
N ASP A 206 26.31 6.09 28.65
CA ASP A 206 26.51 4.71 29.12
C ASP A 206 25.21 3.94 29.33
N SER A 207 24.04 4.54 29.13
CA SER A 207 22.75 3.86 29.27
C SER A 207 22.21 3.44 27.91
N VAL A 208 21.67 2.23 27.85
CA VAL A 208 21.05 1.65 26.67
C VAL A 208 19.66 1.15 27.03
N ARG A 209 18.69 1.55 26.20
CA ARG A 209 17.33 1.03 26.20
C ARG A 209 17.09 0.24 24.92
N VAL A 210 16.68 -1.01 25.05
CA VAL A 210 16.28 -1.86 23.94
C VAL A 210 14.81 -2.24 24.13
N ASN A 211 13.98 -1.92 23.14
CA ASN A 211 12.60 -2.42 23.08
C ASN A 211 12.53 -3.49 22.01
N VAL A 212 11.95 -4.64 22.35
CA VAL A 212 11.81 -5.77 21.42
C VAL A 212 10.41 -6.34 21.51
N GLN A 213 9.85 -6.68 20.36
CA GLN A 213 8.49 -7.17 20.23
C GLN A 213 8.45 -8.32 19.25
N LEU A 214 7.73 -9.38 19.61
CA LEU A 214 7.41 -10.52 18.76
C LEU A 214 5.96 -10.40 18.30
N ILE A 215 5.74 -10.39 16.99
CA ILE A 215 4.44 -10.15 16.38
C ILE A 215 4.06 -11.36 15.53
N ASN A 216 2.80 -11.80 15.64
CA ASN A 216 2.19 -12.72 14.69
C ASN A 216 1.80 -11.94 13.43
N ALA A 217 2.39 -12.27 12.29
CA ALA A 217 2.22 -11.48 11.08
C ALA A 217 0.85 -11.67 10.40
N ASP A 218 0.14 -12.75 10.71
CA ASP A 218 -1.21 -12.98 10.19
C ASP A 218 -2.23 -12.14 10.93
N THR A 219 -2.18 -12.09 12.26
CA THR A 219 -3.18 -11.37 13.07
C THR A 219 -2.75 -9.97 13.50
N ASP A 220 -1.50 -9.58 13.24
CA ASP A 220 -0.88 -8.35 13.74
C ASP A 220 -0.91 -8.25 15.28
N ALA A 221 -0.87 -9.41 15.94
CA ALA A 221 -0.96 -9.50 17.40
C ALA A 221 0.43 -9.56 18.02
N HIS A 222 0.66 -8.74 19.04
CA HIS A 222 1.86 -8.83 19.88
C HIS A 222 1.80 -10.10 20.72
N LEU A 223 2.70 -11.04 20.46
CA LEU A 223 2.83 -12.27 21.22
C LEU A 223 3.65 -12.07 22.49
N TRP A 224 4.66 -11.19 22.41
CA TRP A 224 5.53 -10.82 23.51
C TRP A 224 6.16 -9.46 23.24
N ALA A 225 6.40 -8.69 24.29
CA ALA A 225 7.10 -7.43 24.21
C ALA A 225 7.81 -7.17 25.53
N GLU A 226 9.06 -6.71 25.46
CA GLU A 226 9.83 -6.36 26.65
C GLU A 226 10.74 -5.16 26.38
N THR A 227 11.08 -4.44 27.45
CA THR A 227 12.00 -3.31 27.41
C THR A 227 13.13 -3.56 28.40
N TYR A 228 14.36 -3.43 27.91
CA TYR A 228 15.58 -3.64 28.68
C TYR A 228 16.32 -2.33 28.82
N ASP A 229 16.46 -1.88 30.07
CA ASP A 229 17.29 -0.74 30.45
C ASP A 229 18.55 -1.23 31.15
N ARG A 230 19.71 -1.04 30.52
CA ARG A 230 21.00 -1.49 31.06
C ARG A 230 22.12 -0.52 30.75
N LYS A 231 23.23 -0.72 31.44
CA LYS A 231 24.49 -0.05 31.10
C LYS A 231 25.10 -0.66 29.85
N LEU A 232 25.81 0.14 29.07
CA LEU A 232 26.48 -0.31 27.85
C LEU A 232 27.48 -1.45 28.12
N ALA A 233 28.16 -1.41 29.27
CA ALA A 233 29.08 -2.47 29.68
C ALA A 233 28.40 -3.84 29.88
N GLU A 234 27.10 -3.84 30.20
CA GLU A 234 26.30 -5.04 30.48
C GLU A 234 25.46 -5.47 29.27
N ILE A 235 25.52 -4.75 28.13
CA ILE A 235 24.61 -4.97 27.00
C ILE A 235 24.73 -6.38 26.39
N PHE A 236 25.92 -6.97 26.41
CA PHE A 236 26.16 -8.30 25.86
C PHE A 236 25.40 -9.40 26.65
N GLU A 237 25.13 -9.16 27.94
CA GLU A 237 24.29 -10.04 28.75
C GLU A 237 22.81 -9.91 28.34
N VAL A 238 22.36 -8.69 28.03
CA VAL A 238 20.99 -8.41 27.57
C VAL A 238 20.69 -9.06 26.23
N GLN A 239 21.64 -9.01 25.30
CA GLN A 239 21.46 -9.61 23.97
C GLN A 239 21.25 -11.13 24.07
N SER A 240 21.93 -11.76 25.04
CA SER A 240 21.78 -13.17 25.33
C SER A 240 20.40 -13.50 25.90
N ASP A 241 19.94 -12.68 26.84
CA ASP A 241 18.64 -12.83 27.50
C ASP A 241 17.49 -12.58 26.51
N ILE A 242 17.52 -11.49 25.73
CA ILE A 242 16.50 -11.16 24.72
C ILE A 242 16.24 -12.34 23.78
N ALA A 243 17.30 -12.92 23.19
CA ALA A 243 17.11 -14.00 22.23
C ALA A 243 16.56 -15.27 22.89
N LEU A 244 16.94 -15.55 24.14
CA LEU A 244 16.42 -16.66 24.91
C LEU A 244 14.93 -16.44 25.25
N GLN A 245 14.55 -15.22 25.65
CA GLN A 245 13.16 -14.86 25.93
C GLN A 245 12.29 -14.92 24.67
N ILE A 246 12.78 -14.45 23.52
CA ILE A 246 12.07 -14.58 22.24
C ILE A 246 11.89 -16.06 21.88
N ALA A 247 12.95 -16.87 22.00
CA ALA A 247 12.87 -18.30 21.73
C ALA A 247 11.87 -19.00 22.66
N ASN A 248 11.89 -18.69 23.96
CA ASN A 248 10.96 -19.22 24.95
C ASN A 248 9.52 -18.78 24.69
N ALA A 249 9.29 -17.50 24.36
CA ALA A 249 7.96 -16.97 24.04
C ALA A 249 7.39 -17.63 22.79
N LEU A 250 8.24 -17.85 21.79
CA LEU A 250 7.89 -18.56 20.58
C LEU A 250 7.58 -20.04 20.88
N GLU A 251 8.43 -20.74 21.63
CA GLU A 251 8.20 -22.13 22.03
C GLU A 251 6.95 -22.31 22.89
N ALA A 252 6.68 -21.41 23.84
CA ALA A 252 5.50 -21.47 24.70
C ALA A 252 4.19 -21.37 23.91
N LYS A 253 4.14 -20.47 22.92
CA LYS A 253 2.98 -20.35 22.01
C LYS A 253 2.88 -21.52 21.03
N LEU A 254 4.01 -22.03 20.52
CA LEU A 254 4.04 -23.18 19.61
C LEU A 254 3.72 -24.52 20.30
N THR A 255 3.98 -24.65 21.61
CA THR A 255 3.71 -25.87 22.39
C THR A 255 2.37 -25.83 23.12
N GLY A 256 1.62 -24.73 23.03
CA GLY A 256 0.34 -24.53 23.75
C GLY A 256 0.48 -24.58 25.27
N ARG A 257 1.71 -24.51 25.80
CA ARG A 257 1.99 -24.50 27.24
C ARG A 257 2.06 -23.06 27.72
N GLU A 258 0.90 -22.47 27.94
CA GLU A 258 0.80 -21.34 28.87
C GLU A 258 1.07 -21.85 30.30
N ARG A 259 1.93 -21.13 31.04
CA ARG A 259 2.10 -21.25 32.48
C ARG A 259 1.73 -19.92 33.12
#